data_AF-A0A8T5FDL6-F1
#
_entry.id   AF-A0A8T5FDL6-F1
#
_cell.length_a   1.000
_cell.length_b   1.000
_cell.length_c   1.000
_cell.angle_alpha   90.00
_cell.angle_beta   90.00
_cell.angle_gamma   90.00
#
_symmetry.space_group_name_H-M   'P 1'
#
loop_
_entity.id
_entity.type
_entity.pdbx_description
1 polymer ?
#
loop_
_entity_poly.entity_id
_entity_poly.type
_entity_poly.pdbx_seq_one_letter_code
_entity_poly.pdbx_strand_id
1 'polypeptide(L)'
;MNGRDRTRKYKEISDSCGEYCHLCGALSTERSLVIHHKDNNNYNNADSNLTLLCRTCNYVVHPRMEERPVDSCVSSTPAPSALSVNRMKEQRYRKHIYRKIINDENSHYKRLIVSSAEFIGISPVTSKRYLDKMCSEEGILHRLSGYVRVKENWEIMVSTTDMTMIKEILAFNEQMKKEREESDEL
;
A
#
# COMPACT_ATOMS: atom_id res chain seq x y z
N MET A 1 18.03 30.47 2.40
CA MET A 1 18.00 31.73 3.20
C MET A 1 19.41 32.32 3.27
N ASN A 2 19.59 33.64 3.08
CA ASN A 2 20.91 34.28 3.27
C ASN A 2 21.20 34.56 4.76
N GLY A 3 22.43 34.95 5.10
CA GLY A 3 22.83 35.15 6.51
C GLY A 3 22.07 36.25 7.25
N ARG A 4 21.73 37.36 6.59
CA ARG A 4 20.99 38.48 7.20
C ARG A 4 19.53 38.10 7.45
N ASP A 5 18.90 37.43 6.48
CA ASP A 5 17.54 36.92 6.60
C ASP A 5 17.40 35.91 7.72
N ARG A 6 18.41 35.06 7.91
CA ARG A 6 18.44 34.08 8.99
C ARG A 6 18.43 34.74 10.37
N THR A 7 19.22 35.79 10.57
CA THR A 7 19.23 36.53 11.83
C THR A 7 17.90 37.21 12.11
N ARG A 8 17.29 37.81 11.07
CA ARG A 8 15.97 38.43 11.18
C ARG A 8 14.89 37.40 11.56
N LYS A 9 14.80 36.28 10.81
CA LYS A 9 13.83 35.22 11.06
C LYS A 9 14.00 34.55 12.42
N TYR A 10 15.25 34.41 12.88
CA TYR A 10 15.51 33.87 14.22
C TYR A 10 14.85 34.73 15.30
N LYS A 11 14.99 36.06 15.22
CA LYS A 11 14.36 36.99 16.16
C LYS A 11 12.84 36.93 16.08
N GLU A 12 12.29 36.96 14.86
CA GLU A 12 10.83 36.89 14.65
C GLU A 12 10.21 35.62 15.28
N ILE A 13 10.86 34.46 15.13
CA ILE A 13 10.40 33.19 15.72
C ILE A 13 10.59 33.19 17.24
N SER A 14 11.72 33.70 17.72
CA SER A 14 12.00 33.84 19.15
C SER A 14 10.97 34.72 19.87
N ASP A 15 10.61 35.85 19.26
CA ASP A 15 9.66 36.82 19.81
C ASP A 15 8.22 36.29 19.82
N SER A 16 7.86 35.44 18.85
CA SER A 16 6.50 34.91 18.70
C SER A 16 6.26 33.58 19.41
N CYS A 17 7.25 32.69 19.44
CA CYS A 17 7.12 31.33 19.96
C CYS A 17 8.01 31.04 21.19
N GLY A 18 8.91 31.96 21.53
CA GLY A 18 9.88 31.82 22.62
C GLY A 18 11.23 31.26 22.17
N GLU A 19 12.29 31.65 22.86
CA GLU A 19 13.68 31.26 22.54
C GLU A 19 14.09 29.91 23.17
N TYR A 20 13.43 28.84 22.76
CA TYR A 20 13.76 27.49 23.22
C TYR A 20 13.65 26.44 22.11
N CYS A 21 14.24 25.28 22.36
CA CYS A 21 14.13 24.13 21.48
C CYS A 21 12.73 23.53 21.56
N HIS A 22 11.97 23.59 20.47
CA HIS A 22 10.58 23.12 20.43
C HIS A 22 10.42 21.59 20.54
N LEU A 23 11.52 20.83 20.56
CA LEU A 23 11.51 19.37 20.69
C LEU A 23 11.91 18.87 22.09
N CYS A 24 12.87 19.52 22.76
CA CYS A 24 13.33 19.09 24.09
C CYS A 24 13.22 20.16 25.18
N GLY A 25 12.73 21.36 24.86
CA GLY A 25 12.55 22.46 25.81
C GLY A 25 13.82 23.20 26.22
N ALA A 26 15.01 22.77 25.76
CA ALA A 26 16.28 23.42 26.12
C ALA A 26 16.31 24.90 25.72
N LEU A 27 16.76 25.76 26.63
CA LEU A 27 16.88 27.20 26.42
C LEU A 27 18.11 27.56 25.58
N SER A 28 18.12 28.76 24.99
CA SER A 28 19.27 29.31 24.25
C SER A 28 20.54 29.43 25.09
N THR A 29 20.41 29.57 26.42
CA THR A 29 21.51 29.61 27.39
C THR A 29 22.15 28.24 27.62
N GLU A 30 21.39 27.16 27.47
CA GLU A 30 21.85 25.79 27.70
C GLU A 30 22.40 25.16 26.42
N ARG A 31 21.78 25.46 25.27
CA ARG A 31 22.14 24.88 23.97
C ARG A 31 22.00 25.90 22.84
N SER A 32 22.91 25.81 21.88
CA SER A 32 22.80 26.58 20.63
C SER A 32 21.58 26.12 19.82
N LEU A 33 20.63 27.05 19.66
CA LEU A 33 19.46 26.87 18.82
C LEU A 33 19.75 27.25 17.38
N VAL A 34 19.08 26.56 16.46
CA VAL A 34 19.15 26.80 15.02
C VAL A 34 17.74 26.81 14.44
N ILE A 35 17.54 27.62 13.40
CA ILE A 35 16.33 27.56 12.59
C ILE A 35 16.29 26.22 11.86
N HIS A 36 15.15 25.55 11.98
CA HIS A 36 14.86 24.26 11.42
C HIS A 36 13.60 24.35 10.52
N HIS A 37 13.68 23.77 9.31
CA HIS A 37 12.57 23.68 8.35
C HIS A 37 11.81 22.37 8.53
N LYS A 38 10.52 22.43 8.92
CA LYS A 38 9.70 21.25 9.23
C LYS A 38 9.58 20.27 8.07
N ASP A 39 9.56 20.79 6.84
CA ASP A 39 9.47 20.00 5.59
C ASP A 39 10.84 19.56 5.04
N ASN A 40 11.94 19.85 5.74
CA ASN A 40 13.32 19.60 5.30
C ASN A 40 13.68 20.25 3.93
N ASN A 41 12.93 21.27 3.51
CA ASN A 41 13.16 21.99 2.26
C ASN A 41 13.72 23.40 2.53
N ASN A 42 15.02 23.58 2.27
CA ASN A 42 15.74 24.84 2.50
C ASN A 42 15.24 26.03 1.66
N TYR A 43 14.38 25.79 0.66
CA TYR A 43 13.78 26.83 -0.17
C TYR A 43 12.44 27.34 0.40
N ASN A 44 11.77 26.57 1.26
CA ASN A 44 10.49 26.95 1.86
C ASN A 44 10.68 27.76 3.15
N ASN A 45 10.81 29.08 3.01
CA ASN A 45 11.07 29.99 4.13
C ASN A 45 9.81 30.62 4.73
N ALA A 46 8.64 29.99 4.57
CA ALA A 46 7.41 30.45 5.22
C ALA A 46 7.50 30.30 6.74
N ASP A 47 7.01 31.27 7.50
CA ASP A 47 7.15 31.27 8.98
C ASP A 47 6.49 30.06 9.64
N SER A 48 5.39 29.56 9.07
CA SER A 48 4.72 28.34 9.52
C SER A 48 5.59 27.07 9.37
N ASN A 49 6.56 27.10 8.44
CA ASN A 49 7.49 26.01 8.15
C ASN A 49 8.79 26.08 8.97
N LEU A 50 9.04 27.20 9.67
CA LEU A 50 10.25 27.39 10.46
C LEU A 50 9.99 27.14 11.96
N THR A 51 10.98 26.61 12.66
CA THR A 51 10.95 26.45 14.12
C THR A 51 12.37 26.47 14.69
N LEU A 52 12.52 26.65 16.01
CA LEU A 52 13.81 26.61 16.69
C LEU A 52 14.06 25.24 17.31
N LEU A 53 15.15 24.60 16.91
CA LEU A 53 15.64 23.36 17.51
C LEU A 53 17.09 23.53 17.97
N CYS A 54 17.48 22.84 19.05
CA CYS A 54 18.90 22.71 19.38
C CYS A 54 19.61 21.85 18.32
N ARG A 55 20.92 22.03 18.14
CA ARG A 55 21.70 21.28 17.13
C ARG A 55 21.51 19.77 17.22
N THR A 56 21.44 19.21 18.42
CA THR A 56 21.22 17.78 18.65
C THR A 56 19.85 17.34 18.16
N CYS A 57 18.78 18.05 18.51
CA CYS A 57 17.43 17.74 18.04
C CYS A 57 17.30 17.91 16.52
N ASN A 58 17.90 18.97 15.96
CA ASN A 58 17.93 19.18 14.51
C ASN A 58 18.62 18.01 13.79
N TYR A 59 19.72 17.48 14.35
CA TYR A 59 20.41 16.32 13.82
C TYR A 59 19.59 15.02 13.94
N VAL A 60 18.88 14.81 15.05
CA VAL A 60 18.01 13.64 15.24
C VAL A 60 16.87 13.64 14.22
N VAL A 61 16.27 14.80 13.96
CA VAL A 61 15.16 14.92 12.99
C VAL A 61 15.69 14.84 11.55
N HIS A 62 16.85 15.43 11.27
CA HIS A 62 17.50 15.36 9.96
C HIS A 62 18.98 15.00 10.09
N PRO A 63 19.29 13.71 10.17
CA PRO A 63 20.66 13.24 10.10
C PRO A 63 21.30 13.70 8.77
N ARG A 64 22.63 13.82 8.75
CA ARG A 64 23.37 14.10 7.51
C ARG A 64 23.04 13.03 6.48
N MET A 65 23.02 13.39 5.19
CA MET A 65 22.68 12.44 4.12
C MET A 65 23.45 11.12 4.20
N GLU A 66 24.73 11.16 4.59
CA GLU A 66 25.61 10.00 4.78
C GLU A 66 25.26 9.13 6.00
N GLU A 67 24.58 9.70 6.99
CA GLU A 67 24.25 9.09 8.29
C GLU A 67 22.75 8.85 8.46
N ARG A 68 21.93 9.25 7.48
CA ARG A 68 20.49 8.93 7.47
C ARG A 68 20.38 7.41 7.40
N PRO A 69 19.53 6.79 8.23
CA PRO A 69 19.12 5.42 7.96
C PRO A 69 18.59 5.42 6.54
N VAL A 70 19.25 4.69 5.64
CA VAL A 70 18.65 4.35 4.36
C VAL A 70 17.39 3.61 4.77
N ASP A 71 16.21 4.20 4.53
CA ASP A 71 14.95 3.51 4.76
C ASP A 71 15.11 2.14 4.12
N SER A 72 15.25 1.11 4.95
CA SER A 72 15.69 -0.22 4.53
C SER A 72 14.59 -0.96 3.76
N CYS A 73 13.61 -0.20 3.26
CA CYS A 73 12.36 -0.62 2.68
C CYS A 73 12.13 -0.02 1.29
N VAL A 74 12.99 0.86 0.78
CA VAL A 74 12.87 1.39 -0.60
C VAL A 74 14.09 0.95 -1.40
N SER A 75 13.98 -0.22 -2.03
CA SER A 75 14.96 -0.63 -3.03
C SER A 75 14.90 0.33 -4.22
N SER A 76 15.97 1.06 -4.52
CA SER A 76 16.11 1.90 -5.72
C SER A 76 16.18 1.09 -7.02
N THR A 77 16.04 -0.23 -6.95
CA THR A 77 16.01 -1.12 -8.10
C THR A 77 14.67 -1.00 -8.83
N PRO A 78 14.67 -0.87 -10.17
CA PRO A 78 13.45 -0.93 -10.97
C PRO A 78 12.78 -2.33 -10.94
N ALA A 79 13.49 -3.33 -10.39
CA ALA A 79 12.93 -4.65 -10.17
C ALA A 79 11.89 -4.62 -9.02
N PRO A 80 10.69 -5.19 -9.23
CA PRO A 80 9.66 -5.22 -8.20
C PRO A 80 10.15 -6.02 -6.98
N SER A 81 9.92 -5.46 -5.78
CA SER A 81 10.24 -6.17 -4.54
C SER A 81 9.48 -7.49 -4.43
N ALA A 82 10.03 -8.47 -3.72
CA ALA A 82 9.35 -9.74 -3.50
C ALA A 82 7.94 -9.55 -2.90
N LEU A 83 7.74 -8.51 -2.08
CA LEU A 83 6.43 -8.17 -1.53
C LEU A 83 5.47 -7.63 -2.58
N SER A 84 5.93 -6.79 -3.52
CA SER A 84 5.07 -6.30 -4.61
C SER A 84 4.73 -7.42 -5.59
N VAL A 85 5.68 -8.29 -5.93
CA VAL A 85 5.44 -9.49 -6.74
C VAL A 85 4.40 -10.40 -6.08
N ASN A 86 4.52 -10.64 -4.77
CA ASN A 86 3.56 -11.48 -4.04
C ASN A 86 2.16 -10.87 -4.00
N ARG A 87 2.03 -9.55 -3.79
CA ARG A 87 0.73 -8.85 -3.84
C ARG A 87 0.09 -8.96 -5.23
N MET A 88 0.86 -8.75 -6.29
CA MET A 88 0.37 -8.88 -7.68
C MET A 88 -0.05 -10.32 -8.00
N LYS A 89 0.73 -11.32 -7.56
CA LYS A 89 0.41 -12.74 -7.75
C LYS A 89 -0.87 -13.14 -7.01
N GLU A 90 -1.08 -12.66 -5.78
CA GLU A 90 -2.31 -12.91 -5.04
C GLU A 90 -3.54 -12.30 -5.74
N GLN A 91 -3.44 -11.07 -6.25
CA GLN A 91 -4.53 -10.44 -7.01
C GLN A 91 -4.87 -11.21 -8.29
N ARG A 92 -3.85 -11.62 -9.06
CA ARG A 92 -4.05 -12.47 -10.25
C ARG A 92 -4.69 -13.81 -9.90
N TYR A 93 -4.27 -14.41 -8.79
CA TYR A 93 -4.84 -15.65 -8.28
C TYR A 93 -6.33 -15.49 -7.96
N ARG A 94 -6.71 -14.46 -7.20
CA ARG A 94 -8.12 -14.17 -6.87
C ARG A 94 -8.98 -14.04 -8.13
N LYS A 95 -8.53 -13.22 -9.10
CA LYS A 95 -9.23 -13.02 -10.38
C LYS A 95 -9.41 -14.33 -11.15
N HIS A 96 -8.39 -15.19 -11.18
CA HIS A 96 -8.47 -16.51 -11.83
C HIS A 96 -9.49 -17.43 -11.13
N ILE A 97 -9.48 -17.48 -9.80
CA ILE A 97 -10.44 -18.29 -9.04
C ILE A 97 -11.87 -17.80 -9.24
N TYR A 98 -12.12 -16.49 -9.19
CA TYR A 98 -13.46 -15.95 -9.43
C TYR A 98 -13.96 -16.31 -10.83
N ARG A 99 -13.14 -16.16 -11.87
CA ARG A 99 -13.52 -16.60 -13.23
C ARG A 99 -13.92 -18.07 -13.27
N LYS A 100 -13.12 -18.94 -12.64
CA LYS A 100 -13.43 -20.37 -12.60
C LYS A 100 -14.72 -20.67 -11.87
N ILE A 101 -14.94 -20.12 -10.68
CA ILE A 101 -16.10 -20.49 -9.86
C ILE A 101 -17.39 -19.82 -10.37
N ILE A 102 -17.30 -18.61 -10.92
CA ILE A 102 -18.45 -17.92 -11.53
C ILE A 102 -18.89 -18.65 -12.81
N ASN A 103 -17.95 -19.17 -13.60
CA ASN A 103 -18.27 -19.84 -14.86
C ASN A 103 -18.57 -21.34 -14.69
N ASP A 104 -17.81 -22.03 -13.83
CA ASP A 104 -17.99 -23.43 -13.45
C ASP A 104 -18.45 -23.46 -11.99
N GLU A 105 -19.76 -23.62 -11.75
CA GLU A 105 -20.42 -23.47 -10.44
C GLU A 105 -19.76 -24.23 -9.28
N ASN A 106 -18.92 -25.23 -9.56
CA ASN A 106 -18.30 -26.07 -8.55
C ASN A 106 -16.91 -26.56 -8.96
N SER A 107 -15.92 -26.35 -8.09
CA SER A 107 -14.58 -26.93 -8.25
C SER A 107 -14.08 -27.60 -6.99
N HIS A 108 -13.50 -28.78 -7.15
CA HIS A 108 -12.92 -29.54 -6.03
C HIS A 108 -11.66 -28.86 -5.50
N TYR A 109 -11.61 -28.58 -4.20
CA TYR A 109 -10.60 -27.77 -3.53
C TYR A 109 -9.15 -28.21 -3.85
N LYS A 110 -8.85 -29.51 -3.77
CA LYS A 110 -7.49 -30.01 -4.06
C LYS A 110 -7.08 -29.82 -5.53
N ARG A 111 -8.04 -29.97 -6.46
CA ARG A 111 -7.77 -29.77 -7.90
C ARG A 111 -7.57 -28.29 -8.21
N LEU A 112 -8.34 -27.43 -7.55
CA LEU A 112 -8.21 -25.98 -7.66
C LEU A 112 -6.81 -25.53 -7.24
N ILE A 113 -6.30 -26.04 -6.11
CA ILE A 113 -4.96 -25.69 -5.62
C ILE A 113 -3.88 -25.99 -6.67
N VAL A 114 -3.82 -27.21 -7.18
CA VAL A 114 -2.75 -27.64 -8.08
C VAL A 114 -2.90 -26.97 -9.45
N SER A 115 -4.12 -26.92 -10.00
CA SER A 115 -4.35 -26.30 -11.32
C SER A 115 -4.12 -24.78 -11.32
N SER A 116 -4.54 -24.08 -10.27
CA SER A 116 -4.33 -22.63 -10.16
C SER A 116 -2.90 -22.27 -9.77
N ALA A 117 -2.20 -23.16 -9.05
CA ALA A 117 -0.76 -23.01 -8.81
C ALA A 117 0.02 -23.01 -10.12
N GLU A 118 -0.26 -23.97 -10.99
CA GLU A 118 0.35 -24.08 -12.32
C GLU A 118 0.03 -22.86 -13.18
N PHE A 119 -1.25 -22.50 -13.29
CA PHE A 119 -1.69 -21.38 -14.13
C PHE A 119 -1.07 -20.03 -13.74
N ILE A 120 -0.89 -19.78 -12.44
CA ILE A 120 -0.35 -18.51 -11.92
C ILE A 120 1.18 -18.53 -11.79
N GLY A 121 1.82 -19.71 -11.83
CA GLY A 121 3.26 -19.85 -11.60
C GLY A 121 3.63 -19.60 -10.14
N ILE A 122 2.91 -20.25 -9.21
CA ILE A 122 3.18 -20.24 -7.77
C ILE A 122 3.22 -21.66 -7.21
N SER A 123 3.77 -21.83 -6.00
CA SER A 123 3.76 -23.14 -5.37
C SER A 123 2.34 -23.58 -4.99
N PRO A 124 2.05 -24.90 -4.97
CA PRO A 124 0.78 -25.42 -4.45
C PRO A 124 0.51 -24.99 -3.00
N VAL A 125 1.56 -24.79 -2.19
CA VAL A 125 1.44 -24.30 -0.81
C VAL A 125 0.96 -22.85 -0.78
N THR A 126 1.50 -22.00 -1.65
CA THR A 126 1.06 -20.60 -1.79
C THR A 126 -0.37 -20.52 -2.32
N SER A 127 -0.69 -21.32 -3.33
CA SER A 127 -2.04 -21.45 -3.89
C SER A 127 -3.06 -21.85 -2.82
N LYS A 128 -2.72 -22.87 -2.00
CA LYS A 128 -3.53 -23.26 -0.83
C LYS A 128 -3.76 -22.09 0.12
N ARG A 129 -2.70 -21.38 0.52
CA ARG A 129 -2.81 -20.23 1.44
C ARG A 129 -3.71 -19.14 0.91
N TYR A 130 -3.60 -18.81 -0.38
CA TYR A 130 -4.47 -17.83 -1.02
C TYR A 130 -5.92 -18.30 -1.07
N LEU A 131 -6.16 -19.56 -1.43
CA LEU A 131 -7.50 -20.11 -1.46
C LEU A 131 -8.14 -20.17 -0.06
N ASP A 132 -7.39 -20.58 0.95
CA ASP A 132 -7.86 -20.60 2.35
C ASP A 132 -8.23 -19.18 2.82
N LYS A 133 -7.44 -18.17 2.45
CA LYS A 133 -7.77 -16.77 2.72
C LYS A 133 -9.06 -16.33 2.03
N MET A 134 -9.27 -16.73 0.78
CA MET A 134 -10.53 -16.46 0.06
C MET A 134 -11.74 -17.20 0.63
N CYS A 135 -11.50 -18.30 1.36
CA CYS A 135 -12.51 -19.10 2.06
C CYS A 135 -12.70 -18.72 3.54
N SER A 136 -12.02 -17.68 4.02
CA SER A 136 -12.15 -17.20 5.40
C SER A 136 -13.55 -16.64 5.69
N GLU A 137 -13.81 -16.26 6.94
CA GLU A 137 -15.09 -15.64 7.34
C GLU A 137 -15.39 -14.39 6.50
N GLU A 138 -14.38 -13.54 6.31
CA GLU A 138 -14.41 -12.34 5.44
C GLU A 138 -14.25 -12.65 3.95
N GLY A 139 -13.98 -13.91 3.62
CA GLY A 139 -13.81 -14.37 2.25
C GLY A 139 -15.15 -14.55 1.52
N ILE A 140 -15.14 -14.40 0.20
CA ILE A 140 -16.33 -14.55 -0.65
C ILE A 140 -16.69 -16.02 -0.87
N LEU A 141 -15.71 -16.90 -0.73
CA LEU A 141 -15.86 -18.32 -1.01
C LEU A 141 -16.12 -19.07 0.30
N HIS A 142 -16.76 -20.22 0.19
CA HIS A 142 -16.81 -21.19 1.28
C HIS A 142 -16.41 -22.58 0.78
N ARG A 143 -15.99 -23.42 1.73
CA ARG A 143 -15.65 -24.82 1.45
C ARG A 143 -16.73 -25.72 2.05
N LEU A 144 -17.49 -26.39 1.19
CA LEU A 144 -18.51 -27.37 1.58
C LEU A 144 -18.16 -28.74 0.99
N SER A 145 -18.04 -29.76 1.84
CA SER A 145 -17.79 -31.15 1.43
C SER A 145 -16.59 -31.33 0.46
N GLY A 146 -15.55 -30.51 0.61
CA GLY A 146 -14.36 -30.56 -0.26
C GLY A 146 -14.46 -29.77 -1.57
N TYR A 147 -15.60 -29.14 -1.84
CA TYR A 147 -15.82 -28.24 -2.98
C TYR A 147 -15.79 -26.78 -2.53
N VAL A 148 -15.40 -25.91 -3.45
CA VAL A 148 -15.37 -24.46 -3.25
C VAL A 148 -16.50 -23.83 -4.05
N ARG A 149 -17.27 -22.95 -3.40
CA ARG A 149 -18.42 -22.22 -3.97
C ARG A 149 -18.42 -20.78 -3.47
N VAL A 150 -19.19 -19.92 -4.13
CA VAL A 150 -19.46 -18.54 -3.68
C VAL A 150 -20.52 -18.57 -2.56
N LYS A 151 -20.33 -17.76 -1.51
CA LYS A 151 -21.31 -17.60 -0.43
C LYS A 151 -22.56 -16.86 -0.96
N GLU A 152 -23.75 -17.24 -0.51
CA GLU A 152 -25.02 -16.65 -0.97
C GLU A 152 -25.10 -15.13 -0.73
N ASN A 153 -24.60 -14.64 0.41
CA ASN A 153 -24.63 -13.21 0.77
C ASN A 153 -23.32 -12.49 0.42
N TRP A 154 -22.61 -12.92 -0.63
CA TRP A 154 -21.29 -12.38 -0.93
C TRP A 154 -21.33 -10.87 -1.15
N GLU A 155 -22.32 -10.31 -1.84
CA GLU A 155 -22.42 -8.89 -2.19
C GLU A 155 -22.29 -7.92 -1.01
N ILE A 156 -22.61 -8.37 0.21
CA ILE A 156 -22.55 -7.58 1.45
C ILE A 156 -21.18 -7.71 2.14
N MET A 157 -20.45 -8.80 1.87
CA MET A 157 -19.19 -9.18 2.54
C MET A 157 -17.93 -8.88 1.72
N VAL A 158 -18.06 -8.25 0.55
CA VAL A 158 -16.96 -8.15 -0.42
C VAL A 158 -16.18 -6.84 -0.28
N SER A 159 -14.85 -6.95 -0.27
CA SER A 159 -13.98 -5.79 -0.39
C SER A 159 -14.21 -5.02 -1.70
N THR A 160 -14.10 -3.70 -1.70
CA THR A 160 -14.26 -2.88 -2.91
C THR A 160 -13.43 -3.39 -4.10
N THR A 161 -12.21 -3.88 -3.85
CA THR A 161 -11.33 -4.46 -4.87
C THR A 161 -11.80 -5.78 -5.46
N ASP A 162 -12.41 -6.65 -4.65
CA ASP A 162 -12.95 -7.90 -5.17
C ASP A 162 -14.25 -7.64 -5.95
N MET A 163 -15.07 -6.69 -5.51
CA MET A 163 -16.27 -6.26 -6.25
C MET A 163 -15.93 -5.75 -7.65
N THR A 164 -14.89 -4.93 -7.80
CA THR A 164 -14.46 -4.45 -9.12
C THR A 164 -14.00 -5.60 -10.00
N MET A 165 -13.23 -6.56 -9.47
CA MET A 165 -12.81 -7.74 -10.24
C MET A 165 -13.99 -8.58 -10.70
N ILE A 166 -14.99 -8.81 -9.84
CA ILE A 166 -16.17 -9.62 -10.18
C ILE A 166 -17.02 -8.90 -11.25
N LYS A 167 -17.25 -7.59 -11.11
CA LYS A 167 -17.97 -6.80 -12.12
C LYS A 167 -17.29 -6.85 -13.48
N GLU A 168 -15.95 -6.71 -13.52
CA GLU A 168 -15.18 -6.87 -14.76
C GLU A 168 -15.36 -8.24 -15.41
N ILE A 169 -15.40 -9.31 -14.60
CA ILE A 169 -15.58 -10.68 -15.10
C ILE A 169 -16.98 -10.84 -15.70
N LEU A 170 -18.02 -10.39 -14.99
CA LEU A 170 -19.41 -10.49 -15.44
C LEU A 170 -19.64 -9.68 -16.73
N ALA A 171 -19.13 -8.45 -16.80
CA ALA A 171 -19.23 -7.61 -18.00
C ALA A 171 -18.54 -8.27 -19.21
N PHE A 172 -17.35 -8.86 -19.00
CA PHE A 172 -16.66 -9.61 -20.06
C PHE A 172 -17.45 -10.83 -20.53
N ASN A 173 -18.03 -11.59 -19.60
CA ASN A 173 -18.85 -12.75 -19.95
C ASN A 173 -20.11 -12.36 -20.75
N GLU A 174 -20.75 -11.24 -20.40
CA GLU A 174 -21.93 -10.73 -21.12
C GLU A 174 -21.58 -10.31 -22.55
N GLN A 175 -20.44 -9.64 -22.75
CA GLN A 175 -19.95 -9.28 -24.07
C GLN A 175 -19.69 -10.52 -24.93
N MET A 176 -18.97 -11.50 -24.39
CA MET A 176 -18.69 -12.76 -25.10
C MET A 176 -19.96 -13.56 -25.44
N LYS A 177 -21.03 -13.39 -24.66
CA LYS A 177 -22.33 -14.01 -24.93
C LYS A 177 -23.01 -13.36 -26.13
N LYS A 178 -23.04 -12.02 -26.17
CA LYS A 178 -23.57 -11.24 -27.31
C LYS A 178 -22.85 -11.56 -28.61
N GLU A 179 -21.52 -11.63 -28.55
CA GLU A 179 -20.69 -11.97 -29.73
C GLU A 179 -20.96 -13.38 -30.26
N ARG A 180 -21.27 -14.36 -29.39
CA ARG A 180 -21.66 -15.71 -29.82
C ARG A 180 -23.04 -15.76 -30.44
N GLU A 181 -24.01 -15.08 -29.82
CA GLU A 181 -25.38 -14.99 -30.33
C GLU A 181 -25.41 -14.31 -31.71
N GLU A 182 -24.61 -13.27 -31.93
CA GLU A 182 -24.46 -12.61 -33.24
C GLU A 182 -23.76 -13.49 -34.29
N SER A 183 -22.86 -14.38 -33.89
CA SER A 183 -22.17 -15.31 -34.80
C SER A 183 -22.99 -16.56 -35.17
N ASP A 184 -23.98 -16.93 -34.35
CA ASP A 184 -24.88 -18.06 -34.62
C ASP A 184 -26.10 -17.66 -35.47
N GLU A 185 -26.35 -16.35 -35.66
CA GLU A 185 -27.42 -15.79 -36.50
C GLU A 185 -27.00 -15.48 -37.96
N LEU A 186 -25.74 -15.75 -38.34
CA LEU A 186 -25.13 -15.54 -39.67
C LEU A 186 -24.91 -16.87 -40.43
#